data_AF-X1L6A9-F1
#
_entry.id   AF-X1L6A9-F1
#
_cell.length_a   1.000
_cell.length_b   1.000
_cell.length_c   1.000
_cell.angle_alpha   90.00
_cell.angle_beta   90.00
_cell.angle_gamma   90.00
#
_symmetry.space_group_name_H-M   'P 1'
#
loop_
_entity.id
_entity.type
_entity.pdbx_description
1 polymer ?
#
loop_
_entity_poly.entity_id
_entity_poly.type
_entity_poly.pdbx_seq_one_letter_code
_entity_poly.pdbx_strand_id
1 'polypeptide(L)'
;ATEYALLQSKRPCLTVLFDRVNAYAVGQFIYLFEVTTSFAGALFGINAYDQPAVELAKEATFALMGKTGHYKSDLTYEQFAQKIQAQTKIDGDFLV
;
A
#
# COMPACT_ATOMS: atom_id res chain seq x y z
N ALA A 1 -23.18 -17.23 -14.28
CA ALA A 1 -23.91 -16.11 -14.90
C ALA A 1 -23.09 -14.81 -14.87
N THR A 2 -22.65 -14.34 -13.70
CA THR A 2 -21.86 -13.09 -13.59
C THR A 2 -20.48 -13.16 -14.27
N GLU A 3 -19.73 -14.25 -14.08
CA GLU A 3 -18.44 -14.47 -14.77
C GLU A 3 -18.61 -14.38 -16.30
N TYR A 4 -19.65 -15.02 -16.84
CA TYR A 4 -20.00 -14.93 -18.26
C TYR A 4 -20.24 -13.48 -18.72
N ALA A 5 -20.99 -12.68 -17.94
CA ALA A 5 -21.24 -11.28 -18.28
C ALA A 5 -19.96 -10.42 -18.30
N LEU A 6 -19.00 -10.68 -17.38
CA LEU A 6 -17.70 -10.01 -17.35
C LEU A 6 -16.87 -10.36 -18.60
N LEU A 7 -16.87 -11.63 -18.98
CA LEU A 7 -16.19 -12.10 -20.19
C LEU A 7 -16.77 -11.46 -21.46
N GLN A 8 -18.11 -11.39 -21.58
CA GLN A 8 -18.77 -10.69 -22.69
C GLN A 8 -18.41 -9.20 -22.73
N SER A 9 -18.22 -8.59 -21.55
CA SER A 9 -17.82 -7.18 -21.41
C SER A 9 -16.30 -6.96 -21.55
N LYS A 10 -15.53 -7.99 -21.95
CA LYS A 10 -14.06 -7.96 -22.06
C LYS A 10 -13.36 -7.49 -20.78
N ARG A 11 -13.89 -7.87 -19.63
CA ARG A 11 -13.28 -7.63 -18.31
C ARG A 11 -12.59 -8.92 -17.86
N PRO A 12 -11.26 -8.92 -17.70
CA PRO A 12 -10.55 -10.09 -17.17
C PRO A 12 -11.09 -10.47 -15.80
N CYS A 13 -11.33 -11.76 -15.58
CA CYS A 13 -11.77 -12.31 -14.30
C CYS A 13 -10.99 -13.59 -13.98
N LEU A 14 -10.81 -13.87 -12.69
CA LEU A 14 -10.16 -15.07 -12.18
C LEU A 14 -10.94 -15.58 -10.97
N THR A 15 -11.07 -16.90 -10.86
CA THR A 15 -11.77 -17.57 -9.76
C THR A 15 -10.82 -18.56 -9.09
N VAL A 16 -10.67 -18.45 -7.76
CA VAL A 16 -10.02 -19.48 -6.92
C VAL A 16 -11.12 -20.24 -6.19
N LEU A 17 -11.28 -21.52 -6.51
CA LEU A 17 -12.35 -22.36 -6.00
C LEU A 17 -11.88 -23.17 -4.78
N PHE A 18 -12.75 -23.30 -3.78
CA PHE A 18 -12.53 -24.13 -2.59
C PHE A 18 -13.71 -25.08 -2.39
N ASP A 19 -13.42 -26.34 -2.08
CA ASP A 19 -14.46 -27.33 -1.77
C ASP A 19 -15.23 -27.01 -0.48
N ARG A 20 -14.57 -26.38 0.48
CA ARG A 20 -15.14 -25.97 1.77
C ARG A 20 -14.36 -24.83 2.42
N VAL A 21 -15.03 -24.01 3.22
CA VAL A 21 -14.39 -22.99 4.05
C VAL A 21 -14.01 -23.60 5.40
N ASN A 22 -12.73 -23.90 5.58
CA ASN A 22 -12.18 -24.37 6.85
C ASN A 22 -10.72 -23.90 7.02
N ALA A 23 -10.14 -24.14 8.20
CA ALA A 23 -8.78 -23.71 8.52
C ALA A 23 -7.73 -24.24 7.52
N TYR A 24 -7.91 -25.46 7.00
CA TYR A 24 -7.01 -26.06 6.02
C TYR A 24 -7.04 -25.32 4.68
N ALA A 25 -8.23 -25.11 4.11
CA ALA A 25 -8.42 -24.38 2.86
C ALA A 25 -7.97 -22.91 2.97
N VAL A 26 -8.22 -22.27 4.12
CA VAL A 26 -7.74 -20.90 4.38
C VAL A 26 -6.21 -20.84 4.43
N GLY A 27 -5.55 -21.82 5.06
CA GLY A 27 -4.10 -21.91 5.07
C GLY A 27 -3.51 -22.03 3.66
N GLN A 28 -4.12 -22.88 2.82
CA GLN A 28 -3.74 -23.00 1.41
C GLN A 28 -3.91 -21.67 0.64
N PHE A 29 -5.03 -20.97 0.86
CA PHE A 29 -5.29 -19.68 0.24
C PHE A 29 -4.26 -18.62 0.63
N ILE A 30 -3.96 -18.48 1.92
CA ILE A 30 -2.97 -17.51 2.41
C ILE A 30 -1.62 -17.78 1.76
N TYR A 31 -1.14 -19.02 1.84
CA TYR A 31 0.16 -19.39 1.30
C TYR A 31 0.24 -19.21 -0.23
N LEU A 32 -0.83 -19.54 -0.96
CA LEU A 32 -0.92 -19.30 -2.40
C LEU A 32 -0.68 -17.82 -2.73
N PHE A 33 -1.32 -16.90 -2.00
CA PHE A 33 -1.18 -15.47 -2.25
C PHE A 33 0.14 -14.87 -1.74
N GLU A 34 0.75 -15.41 -0.68
CA GLU A 34 2.11 -15.04 -0.25
C GLU A 34 3.14 -15.35 -1.34
N VAL A 35 3.10 -16.57 -1.90
CA VAL A 35 4.00 -16.99 -2.99
C VAL A 35 3.71 -16.21 -4.28
N THR A 36 2.43 -16.03 -4.62
CA THR A 36 2.02 -15.26 -5.80
C THR A 36 2.51 -13.82 -5.72
N THR A 37 2.43 -13.18 -4.55
CA THR A 37 2.93 -11.81 -4.33
C THR A 37 4.44 -11.74 -4.54
N SER A 38 5.18 -12.75 -4.05
CA SER A 38 6.62 -12.84 -4.23
C SER A 38 7.00 -12.93 -5.72
N PHE A 39 6.29 -13.77 -6.49
CA PHE A 39 6.48 -13.86 -7.95
C PHE A 39 6.08 -12.59 -8.68
N ALA A 40 4.99 -11.94 -8.26
CA ALA A 40 4.55 -10.67 -8.86
C ALA A 40 5.61 -9.58 -8.67
N GLY A 41 6.22 -9.47 -7.48
CA GLY A 41 7.31 -8.54 -7.24
C GLY A 41 8.49 -8.77 -8.19
N ALA A 42 8.92 -10.02 -8.33
CA ALA A 42 9.98 -10.38 -9.27
C ALA A 42 9.59 -10.07 -10.73
N LEU A 43 8.36 -10.38 -11.14
CA LEU A 43 7.85 -10.11 -12.49
C LEU A 43 7.80 -8.62 -12.81
N PHE A 44 7.46 -7.78 -11.82
CA PHE A 44 7.39 -6.34 -11.95
C PHE A 44 8.73 -5.64 -11.72
N GLY A 45 9.80 -6.38 -11.37
CA GLY A 45 11.12 -5.82 -11.10
C GLY A 45 11.16 -4.94 -9.84
N ILE A 46 10.32 -5.26 -8.84
CA ILE A 46 10.27 -4.55 -7.55
C ILE A 46 10.60 -5.50 -6.39
N ASN A 47 11.00 -4.95 -5.26
CA ASN A 47 11.16 -5.72 -4.04
C ASN A 47 9.79 -5.97 -3.38
N ALA A 48 9.37 -7.23 -3.27
CA ALA A 48 8.11 -7.59 -2.62
C ALA A 48 8.16 -7.51 -1.08
N TYR A 49 9.35 -7.30 -0.50
CA TYR A 49 9.58 -7.45 0.95
C TYR A 49 10.03 -6.16 1.64
N ASP A 50 10.01 -5.01 0.96
CA ASP A 50 10.27 -3.71 1.57
C ASP A 50 9.05 -2.78 1.55
N GLN A 51 9.13 -1.69 2.33
CA GLN A 51 8.06 -0.70 2.47
C GLN A 51 8.60 0.69 2.86
N PRO A 52 9.49 1.30 2.06
CA PRO A 52 10.21 2.52 2.44
C PRO A 52 9.31 3.73 2.73
N ALA A 53 8.16 3.84 2.04
CA ALA A 53 7.24 4.97 2.19
C ALA A 53 6.52 4.99 3.56
N VAL A 54 6.40 3.84 4.23
CA VAL A 54 5.69 3.73 5.51
C VAL A 54 6.45 4.45 6.61
N GLU A 55 7.79 4.39 6.60
CA GLU A 55 8.62 5.07 7.59
C GLU A 55 8.55 6.59 7.44
N LEU A 56 8.47 7.10 6.20
CA LEU A 56 8.26 8.52 5.95
C LEU A 56 6.93 9.00 6.55
N ALA A 57 5.85 8.23 6.36
CA ALA A 57 4.54 8.58 6.91
C ALA A 57 4.52 8.60 8.45
N LYS A 58 5.23 7.66 9.10
CA LYS A 58 5.39 7.64 10.56
C LYS A 58 6.13 8.88 11.06
N GLU A 59 7.27 9.20 10.45
CA GLU A 59 8.05 10.37 10.88
C GLU A 59 7.35 11.69 10.60
N ALA A 60 6.60 11.78 9.51
CA ALA A 60 5.73 12.92 9.23
C ALA A 60 4.66 13.09 10.31
N THR A 61 4.01 12.00 10.72
CA THR A 61 3.01 12.00 11.79
C THR A 61 3.64 12.46 13.10
N PHE A 62 4.80 11.91 13.48
CA PHE A 62 5.50 12.32 14.70
C PHE A 62 5.91 13.79 14.68
N ALA A 63 6.37 14.30 13.53
CA ALA A 63 6.71 15.71 13.37
C ALA A 63 5.49 16.61 13.63
N LEU A 64 4.34 16.26 13.05
CA LEU A 64 3.08 16.99 13.24
C LEU A 64 2.53 16.90 14.66
N MET A 65 2.84 15.81 15.38
CA MET A 65 2.50 15.64 16.80
C MET A 65 3.49 16.34 17.75
N GLY A 66 4.46 17.09 17.23
CA GLY A 66 5.39 17.87 18.04
C GLY A 66 6.56 17.08 18.62
N LYS A 67 6.97 15.97 17.98
CA LYS A 67 8.25 15.31 18.29
C LYS A 67 9.39 16.33 18.16
N THR A 68 10.31 16.32 19.12
CA THR A 68 11.44 17.26 19.16
C THR A 68 12.75 16.56 18.77
N GLY A 69 13.76 17.36 18.41
CA GLY A 69 15.10 16.88 18.06
C GLY A 69 15.33 16.73 16.56
N HIS A 70 16.33 15.92 16.19
CA HIS A 70 16.76 15.76 14.79
C HIS A 70 16.04 14.61 14.08
N TYR A 71 15.44 14.89 12.93
CA TYR A 71 14.93 13.88 11.99
C TYR A 71 16.05 13.35 11.09
N LYS A 72 16.93 14.24 10.61
CA LYS A 72 18.20 13.93 9.94
C LYS A 72 19.29 14.84 10.49
N SER A 73 20.55 14.58 10.15
CA SER A 73 21.71 15.41 10.54
C SER A 73 21.43 16.91 10.43
N ASP A 74 20.82 17.31 9.32
CA ASP A 74 20.64 18.71 8.94
C ASP A 74 19.17 19.18 8.99
N LEU A 75 18.27 18.39 9.61
CA LEU A 75 16.83 18.69 9.61
C LEU A 75 16.18 18.32 10.94
N THR A 76 15.60 19.32 11.62
CA THR A 76 14.84 19.10 12.86
C THR A 76 13.40 18.70 12.56
N TYR A 77 12.72 18.07 13.53
CA TYR A 77 11.31 17.70 13.39
C TYR A 77 10.39 18.91 13.20
N GLU A 78 10.70 20.06 13.81
CA GLU A 78 9.92 21.29 13.66
C GLU A 78 10.01 21.83 12.22
N GLN A 79 11.21 21.85 11.66
CA GLN A 79 11.44 22.23 10.26
C GLN A 79 10.79 21.24 9.29
N PHE A 80 10.83 19.94 9.63
CA PHE A 80 10.19 18.91 8.83
C PHE A 80 8.66 19.06 8.84
N ALA A 81 8.05 19.32 10.00
CA ALA A 81 6.62 19.58 10.15
C ALA A 81 6.15 20.78 9.31
N GLN A 82 6.91 21.87 9.30
CA GLN A 82 6.62 23.05 8.47
C GLN A 82 6.61 22.71 6.97
N LYS A 83 7.59 21.91 6.50
CA LYS A 83 7.65 21.49 5.09
C LYS A 83 6.43 20.65 4.69
N ILE A 84 5.98 19.75 5.56
CA ILE A 84 4.79 18.93 5.31
C ILE A 84 3.56 19.83 5.16
N GLN A 85 3.31 20.73 6.13
CA GLN A 85 2.16 21.63 6.10
C GLN A 85 2.12 22.54 4.87
N ALA A 86 3.28 22.97 4.36
CA ALA A 86 3.36 23.77 3.15
C ALA A 86 2.89 23.00 1.90
N GLN A 87 3.13 21.69 1.84
CA GLN A 87 2.74 20.82 0.73
C GLN A 87 1.28 20.34 0.83
N THR A 88 0.70 20.32 2.03
CA THR A 88 -0.71 19.94 2.24
C THR A 88 -1.70 21.06 1.90
N LYS A 89 -1.25 22.23 1.42
CA LYS A 89 -2.17 23.23 0.88
C LYS A 89 -2.90 22.65 -0.33
N ILE A 90 -4.18 22.32 -0.13
CA ILE A 90 -5.05 21.76 -1.15
C ILE A 90 -5.22 22.79 -2.27
N ASP A 91 -4.99 22.35 -3.50
CA ASP A 91 -5.35 23.10 -4.70
C ASP A 91 -6.87 23.18 -4.81
N GLY A 92 -7.41 24.39 -4.63
CA GLY A 92 -8.86 24.66 -4.68
C GLY A 92 -9.47 24.43 -6.06
N ASP A 93 -8.65 24.35 -7.11
CA ASP A 93 -9.10 24.12 -8.49
C ASP A 93 -9.19 22.62 -8.82
N PHE A 94 -8.71 21.73 -7.94
CA PHE A 94 -8.64 20.27 -8.18
C PHE A 94 -9.89 19.51 -7.70
N LEU A 95 -10.88 20.20 -7.13
CA LEU A 95 -12.19 19.66 -6.77
C LEU A 95 -13.26 20.28 -7.68
N VAL A 96 -13.42 19.70 -8.87
CA VAL A 96 -14.62 19.86 -9.72
C VAL A 96 -15.44 18.59 -9.65
#